data_AF-A0A7S1UUB3-F1
#
_entry.id   AF-A0A7S1UUB3-F1
#
_cell.length_a   1.000
_cell.length_b   1.000
_cell.length_c   1.000
_cell.angle_alpha   90.00
_cell.angle_beta   90.00
_cell.angle_gamma   90.00
#
_symmetry.space_group_name_H-M   'P 1'
#
loop_
_entity.id
_entity.type
_entity.pdbx_description
1 polymer ?
#
loop_
_entity_poly.entity_id
_entity_poly.type
_entity_poly.pdbx_seq_one_letter_code
_entity_poly.pdbx_strand_id
1 'polypeptide(L)'
;SDSSCLQVSHAQKVRFAFSIQHYAGCVAYSTEGFLEKNKDELPKETTELLMSSTVPFVAYLGELLKEGPERATSPEQGEESKSSHMRRSSSSLMRSSVGSQF
;
A
#
# COMPACT_ATOMS: atom_id res chain seq x y z
N SER A 1 24.37 9.17 -24.39
CA SER A 1 24.43 10.09 -23.24
C SER A 1 23.74 9.44 -22.06
N ASP A 2 24.49 9.10 -21.02
CA ASP A 2 23.99 8.54 -19.77
C ASP A 2 23.27 9.65 -18.99
N SER A 3 21.98 9.85 -19.26
CA SER A 3 21.16 10.76 -18.47
C SER A 3 20.61 9.98 -17.29
N SER A 4 21.35 9.96 -16.18
CA SER A 4 20.90 9.36 -14.93
C SER A 4 19.60 10.01 -14.48
N CYS A 5 18.50 9.25 -14.59
CA CYS A 5 17.15 9.73 -14.27
C CYS A 5 16.95 10.00 -12.77
N LEU A 6 17.82 9.43 -11.92
CA LEU A 6 17.82 9.60 -10.48
C LEU A 6 19.17 10.16 -10.02
N GLN A 7 19.12 11.19 -9.18
CA GLN A 7 20.31 11.85 -8.63
C GLN A 7 20.15 12.19 -7.15
N VAL A 8 21.29 12.25 -6.43
CA VAL A 8 21.33 12.66 -5.03
C VAL A 8 22.68 13.30 -4.68
N SER A 9 22.64 14.49 -4.11
CA SER A 9 23.82 15.17 -3.53
C SER A 9 24.03 14.79 -2.06
N HIS A 10 25.23 15.07 -1.52
CA HIS A 10 25.51 14.80 -0.11
C HIS A 10 24.55 15.55 0.83
N ALA A 11 24.27 16.82 0.55
CA ALA A 11 23.30 17.63 1.31
C ALA A 11 21.87 17.09 1.21
N GLN A 12 21.51 16.40 0.12
CA GLN A 12 20.21 15.75 -0.02
C GLN A 12 20.14 14.45 0.78
N LYS A 13 21.22 13.65 0.84
CA LYS A 13 21.26 12.46 1.70
C LYS A 13 21.01 12.80 3.17
N VAL A 14 21.65 13.86 3.68
CA VAL A 14 21.45 14.33 5.06
C VAL A 14 20.01 14.78 5.33
N ARG A 15 19.34 15.33 4.31
CA ARG A 15 17.94 15.80 4.39
C ARG A 15 16.91 14.75 4.01
N PHE A 16 17.33 13.50 3.80
CA PHE A 16 16.46 12.44 3.30
C PHE A 16 15.68 12.87 2.03
N ALA A 17 16.41 13.40 1.05
CA ALA A 17 15.86 13.89 -0.21
C ALA A 17 16.60 13.29 -1.42
N PHE A 18 15.96 13.33 -2.58
CA PHE A 18 16.54 12.90 -3.87
C PHE A 18 15.94 13.73 -5.00
N SER A 19 16.44 13.60 -6.23
CA SER A 19 15.83 14.27 -7.39
C SER A 19 15.70 13.36 -8.60
N ILE A 20 14.62 13.57 -9.35
CA ILE A 20 14.33 12.84 -10.58
C ILE A 20 14.36 13.82 -11.76
N GLN A 21 14.99 13.41 -12.86
CA GLN A 21 14.95 14.14 -14.12
C GLN A 21 13.68 13.77 -14.89
N HIS A 22 12.73 14.70 -14.96
CA HIS A 22 11.52 14.58 -15.78
C HIS A 22 11.67 15.32 -17.12
N TYR A 23 10.73 15.10 -18.05
CA TYR A 23 10.71 15.80 -19.34
C TYR A 23 10.65 17.33 -19.19
N ALA A 24 10.04 17.82 -18.11
CA ALA A 24 9.90 19.24 -17.79
C ALA A 24 11.00 19.78 -16.86
N GLY A 25 12.04 18.98 -16.55
CA GLY A 25 13.14 19.38 -15.69
C GLY A 25 13.34 18.48 -14.46
N CYS A 26 14.30 18.86 -13.63
CA CYS A 26 14.66 18.12 -12.43
C CYS A 26 13.79 18.55 -11.24
N VAL A 27 13.19 17.58 -10.54
CA VAL A 27 12.34 17.81 -9.37
C VAL A 27 12.96 17.13 -8.15
N ALA A 28 13.07 17.87 -7.05
CA ALA A 28 13.54 17.33 -5.77
C ALA A 28 12.38 16.86 -4.89
N TYR A 29 12.53 15.68 -4.31
CA TYR A 29 11.58 15.03 -3.41
C TYR A 29 12.19 14.88 -2.01
N SER A 30 11.41 15.16 -0.98
CA SER A 30 11.70 14.78 0.41
C SER A 30 11.06 13.42 0.68
N THR A 31 11.74 12.50 1.35
CA THR A 31 11.14 11.21 1.76
C THR A 31 10.31 11.32 3.04
N GLU A 32 10.14 12.52 3.59
CA GLU A 32 9.36 12.75 4.81
C GLU A 32 7.91 12.27 4.63
N GLY A 33 7.49 11.38 5.54
CA GLY A 33 6.14 10.81 5.51
C GLY A 33 5.86 9.89 4.33
N PHE A 34 6.87 9.47 3.54
CA PHE A 34 6.65 8.56 2.42
C PHE A 34 6.00 7.26 2.89
N LEU A 35 6.53 6.63 3.94
CA LEU A 35 5.94 5.40 4.45
C LEU A 35 4.50 5.63 4.94
N GLU A 36 4.27 6.65 5.77
CA GLU A 36 2.94 6.95 6.32
C GLU A 36 1.89 7.18 5.22
N LYS A 37 2.24 7.99 4.21
CA LYS A 37 1.36 8.29 3.07
C LYS A 37 1.11 7.06 2.17
N ASN A 38 2.03 6.09 2.16
CA ASN A 38 1.92 4.87 1.36
C ASN A 38 1.42 3.64 2.16
N LYS A 39 1.14 3.77 3.46
CA LYS A 39 0.57 2.66 4.27
C LYS A 39 -0.82 2.27 3.80
N ASP A 40 -1.54 3.20 3.16
CA ASP A 40 -2.91 3.03 2.68
C ASP A 40 -3.86 2.42 3.76
N GLU A 41 -3.62 2.78 5.01
CA GLU A 41 -4.38 2.28 6.15
C GLU A 41 -5.61 3.18 6.34
N LEU A 42 -6.80 2.62 6.12
CA LEU A 42 -8.05 3.30 6.46
C LEU A 42 -8.36 3.04 7.94
N PRO A 43 -8.71 4.07 8.73
CA PRO A 43 -9.15 3.86 10.11
C PRO A 43 -10.37 2.94 10.17
N LYS A 44 -10.38 2.00 11.11
CA LYS A 44 -11.46 1.02 11.29
C LYS A 44 -12.81 1.70 11.55
N GLU A 45 -12.79 2.81 12.26
CA GLU A 45 -13.96 3.64 12.56
C GLU A 45 -14.58 4.21 11.28
N THR A 46 -13.76 4.46 10.24
CA THR A 46 -14.24 4.99 8.96
C THR A 46 -14.99 3.91 8.17
N THR A 47 -14.48 2.68 8.13
CA THR A 47 -15.16 1.57 7.45
C THR A 47 -16.44 1.18 8.18
N GLU A 48 -16.42 1.15 9.52
CA GLU A 48 -17.62 0.91 10.34
C GLU A 48 -18.68 2.00 10.14
N LEU A 49 -18.28 3.28 10.06
CA LEU A 49 -19.18 4.38 9.76
C LEU A 49 -19.85 4.22 8.39
N LEU A 50 -19.07 3.88 7.35
CA LEU A 50 -19.60 3.67 6.01
C LEU A 50 -20.63 2.54 6.00
N MET A 51 -20.33 1.40 6.65
CA MET A 51 -21.24 0.26 6.80
C MET A 51 -22.53 0.60 7.55
N SER A 52 -22.50 1.58 8.46
CA SER A 52 -23.67 2.03 9.23
C SER A 52 -24.60 2.98 8.46
N SER A 53 -24.25 3.34 7.22
CA SER A 53 -25.03 4.29 6.42
C SER A 53 -26.42 3.74 6.06
N THR A 54 -27.42 4.63 6.08
CA THR A 54 -28.78 4.34 5.58
C THR A 54 -28.87 4.34 4.05
N VAL A 55 -27.83 4.79 3.35
CA VAL A 55 -27.75 4.75 1.88
C VAL A 55 -27.15 3.40 1.47
N PRO A 56 -27.89 2.50 0.79
CA PRO A 56 -27.43 1.13 0.53
C PRO A 56 -26.10 1.06 -0.24
N PHE A 57 -25.89 1.97 -1.19
CA PHE A 57 -24.65 2.04 -1.95
C PHE A 57 -23.44 2.39 -1.06
N VAL A 58 -23.61 3.28 -0.08
CA VAL A 58 -22.52 3.70 0.81
C VAL A 58 -22.17 2.60 1.81
N ALA A 59 -23.18 1.90 2.33
CA ALA A 59 -22.99 0.71 3.17
C ALA A 59 -22.20 -0.38 2.42
N TYR A 60 -22.58 -0.65 1.16
CA TYR A 60 -21.88 -1.59 0.28
C TYR A 60 -20.41 -1.20 0.04
N LEU A 61 -20.11 0.09 -0.15
CA LEU A 61 -18.71 0.55 -0.26
C LEU A 61 -17.92 0.28 1.03
N GLY A 62 -18.54 0.48 2.20
CA GLY A 62 -17.93 0.15 3.49
C GLY A 62 -17.58 -1.33 3.61
N GLU A 63 -18.47 -2.22 3.16
CA GLU A 63 -18.22 -3.67 3.10
C GLU A 63 -17.07 -4.03 2.16
N LEU A 64 -17.04 -3.46 0.95
CA LEU A 64 -15.98 -3.68 -0.03
C LEU A 64 -14.60 -3.25 0.51
N LEU A 65 -14.55 -2.12 1.20
CA LEU A 65 -13.32 -1.59 1.80
C LEU A 65 -12.84 -2.43 2.99
N LYS A 66 -13.74 -3.14 3.68
CA LYS A 66 -13.40 -4.03 4.80
C LYS A 66 -12.76 -5.34 4.35
N GLU A 67 -13.17 -5.90 3.21
CA GLU A 67 -12.72 -7.23 2.79
C GLU A 67 -11.40 -7.24 1.99
N GLY A 68 -10.92 -6.10 1.51
CA GLY A 68 -9.75 -6.06 0.60
C GLY A 68 -10.01 -6.85 -0.71
N PRO A 69 -9.09 -6.84 -1.69
CA PRO A 69 -9.36 -7.41 -3.03
C PRO A 69 -9.45 -8.95 -3.11
N GLU A 70 -9.50 -9.69 -2.00
CA GLU A 70 -9.28 -11.15 -1.96
C GLU A 70 -10.57 -11.95 -1.76
N ARG A 71 -11.60 -11.74 -2.60
CA ARG A 71 -12.66 -12.76 -2.79
C ARG A 71 -13.17 -12.81 -4.22
N ALA A 72 -12.31 -13.28 -5.12
CA ALA A 72 -12.73 -13.83 -6.40
C ALA A 72 -12.13 -15.22 -6.66
N THR A 73 -11.92 -16.06 -5.64
CA THR A 73 -11.70 -17.50 -5.82
C THR A 73 -12.21 -18.29 -4.62
N SER A 74 -13.27 -19.08 -4.81
CA SER A 74 -13.54 -20.33 -4.09
C SER A 74 -13.49 -21.44 -5.14
N PRO A 75 -12.92 -22.64 -4.86
CA PRO A 75 -13.60 -23.59 -3.98
C PRO A 75 -12.72 -24.49 -3.07
N GLU A 76 -13.42 -25.07 -2.09
CA GLU A 76 -13.27 -26.41 -1.49
C GLU A 76 -12.33 -26.76 -0.32
N GLN A 77 -12.85 -27.72 0.45
CA GLN A 77 -12.53 -28.21 1.79
C GLN A 77 -11.22 -29.01 1.86
N GLY A 78 -10.56 -29.00 3.02
CA GLY A 78 -9.47 -29.93 3.32
C GLY A 78 -8.91 -29.76 4.74
N GLU A 79 -8.85 -30.86 5.48
CA GLU A 79 -8.56 -30.96 6.92
C GLU A 79 -7.07 -30.77 7.31
N GLU A 80 -6.89 -30.72 8.63
CA GLU A 80 -5.73 -30.40 9.46
C GLU A 80 -4.46 -31.26 9.25
N SER A 81 -3.26 -30.66 9.34
CA SER A 81 -2.04 -31.35 9.77
C SER A 81 -0.94 -30.40 10.27
N LYS A 82 -0.33 -30.78 11.40
CA LYS A 82 0.69 -30.07 12.16
C LYS A 82 2.05 -30.10 11.44
N SER A 83 2.70 -28.95 11.29
CA SER A 83 4.17 -28.86 11.16
C SER A 83 4.66 -27.45 11.53
N SER A 84 5.63 -27.41 12.42
CA SER A 84 6.31 -26.22 12.93
C SER A 84 7.14 -25.55 11.84
N HIS A 85 6.63 -24.50 11.21
CA HIS A 85 7.44 -23.55 10.45
C HIS A 85 7.12 -22.14 10.94
N MET A 86 8.17 -21.37 11.22
CA MET A 86 8.09 -19.99 11.71
C MET A 86 7.41 -19.12 10.64
N ARG A 87 6.08 -19.04 10.72
CA ARG A 87 5.26 -18.17 9.87
C ARG A 87 5.54 -16.75 10.31
N ARG A 88 6.47 -16.09 9.62
CA ARG A 88 6.65 -14.64 9.67
C ARG A 88 5.30 -14.05 9.28
N SER A 89 4.59 -13.44 10.24
CA SER A 89 3.36 -12.70 9.99
C SER A 89 3.66 -11.62 8.94
N SER A 90 3.36 -11.93 7.69
CA SER A 90 3.52 -11.04 6.54
C SER A 90 2.16 -10.45 6.21
N SER A 91 1.48 -9.87 7.20
CA SER A 91 0.17 -9.24 7.03
C SER A 91 0.24 -7.84 6.39
N SER A 92 1.25 -7.59 5.56
CA SER A 92 1.41 -6.31 4.84
C SER A 92 1.92 -6.49 3.41
N LEU A 93 2.35 -7.70 3.02
CA LEU A 93 2.90 -7.96 1.68
C LEU A 93 1.85 -8.31 0.62
N MET A 94 0.56 -8.44 1.00
CA MET A 94 -0.51 -8.90 0.10
C MET A 94 -1.51 -7.79 -0.29
N ARG A 95 -1.33 -6.56 0.20
CA ARG A 95 -2.15 -5.44 -0.29
C ARG A 95 -1.59 -5.01 -1.65
N SER A 96 -2.40 -5.05 -2.70
CA SER A 96 -2.06 -4.50 -4.00
C SER A 96 -1.71 -3.02 -3.83
N SER A 97 -0.42 -2.69 -3.82
CA SER A 97 0.08 -1.32 -3.79
C SER A 97 0.62 -0.99 -5.17
N VAL A 98 0.55 0.27 -5.58
CA VAL A 98 1.21 0.73 -6.81
C VAL A 98 2.72 0.40 -6.79
N GLY A 99 3.32 0.33 -5.58
CA GLY A 99 4.71 -0.08 -5.40
C GLY A 99 5.01 -1.57 -5.65
N SER A 100 4.01 -2.46 -5.70
CA SER A 100 4.23 -3.88 -6.03
C SER A 100 4.12 -4.19 -7.53
N GLN A 101 3.81 -3.19 -8.36
CA GLN A 101 3.70 -3.32 -9.81
C GLN A 101 4.98 -2.92 -10.57
N PHE A 102 6.00 -2.43 -9.87
CA PHE A 102 7.29 -2.00 -10.44
C PHE A 102 8.45 -2.77 -9.83
#